data_AF-A0A550H8S8-F1
#
_entry.id   AF-A0A550H8S8-F1
#
_cell.length_a   1.000
_cell.length_b   1.000
_cell.length_c   1.000
_cell.angle_alpha   90.00
_cell.angle_beta   90.00
_cell.angle_gamma   90.00
#
_symmetry.space_group_name_H-M   'P 1'
#
loop_
_entity.id
_entity.type
_entity.pdbx_description
1 polymer ?
#
loop_
_entity_poly.entity_id
_entity_poly.type
_entity_poly.pdbx_seq_one_letter_code
_entity_poly.pdbx_strand_id
1 'polypeptide(L)'
;MDYSMVRFRWSLQALAAPAEIQLQLFPDFEWKVDELAIEFDQWYQVIKRRRTLFTVKARKLLEDLNKKLDEISGPDNSRFWMEETLKTDSAWEAIRDLARLALNAMGWPIENPMLERS
;
A
#
# COMPACT_ATOMS: atom_id res chain seq x y z
N MET A 1 -18.88 6.70 -0.24
CA MET A 1 -17.73 6.25 -1.04
C MET A 1 -18.07 4.85 -1.54
N ASP A 2 -17.89 4.54 -2.83
CA ASP A 2 -18.19 3.19 -3.30
C ASP A 2 -17.18 2.17 -2.78
N TYR A 3 -17.53 0.89 -2.83
CA TYR A 3 -16.73 -0.21 -2.28
C TYR A 3 -15.27 -0.19 -2.77
N SER A 4 -15.04 0.04 -4.07
CA SER A 4 -13.70 0.06 -4.64
C SER A 4 -12.83 1.18 -4.07
N MET A 5 -13.41 2.33 -3.80
CA MET A 5 -12.70 3.46 -3.22
C MET A 5 -12.46 3.27 -1.71
N VAL A 6 -13.39 2.63 -0.99
CA VAL A 6 -13.19 2.24 0.42
C VAL A 6 -12.02 1.27 0.54
N ARG A 7 -12.01 0.23 -0.30
CA ARG A 7 -10.94 -0.78 -0.31
C ARG A 7 -9.60 -0.20 -0.77
N PHE A 8 -9.60 0.70 -1.74
CA PHE A 8 -8.37 1.39 -2.14
C PHE A 8 -7.80 2.26 -1.02
N ARG A 9 -8.65 3.05 -0.33
CA ARG A 9 -8.22 3.81 0.85
C ARG A 9 -7.63 2.87 1.92
N TRP A 10 -8.30 1.77 2.21
CA TRP A 10 -7.80 0.78 3.19
C TRP A 10 -6.42 0.26 2.78
N SER A 11 -6.21 -0.11 1.51
CA SER A 11 -4.92 -0.62 1.04
C SER A 11 -3.79 0.42 1.15
N LEU A 12 -4.07 1.70 0.92
CA LEU A 12 -3.11 2.78 1.12
C LEU A 12 -2.79 2.98 2.60
N GLN A 13 -3.80 2.91 3.48
CA GLN A 13 -3.60 2.97 4.93
C GLN A 13 -2.77 1.77 5.43
N ALA A 14 -2.97 0.58 4.86
CA ALA A 14 -2.15 -0.60 5.15
C ALA A 14 -0.70 -0.40 4.72
N LEU A 15 -0.43 0.12 3.52
CA LEU A 15 0.94 0.43 3.10
C LEU A 15 1.60 1.55 3.91
N ALA A 16 0.83 2.52 4.42
CA ALA A 16 1.34 3.65 5.20
C ALA A 16 1.64 3.31 6.67
N ALA A 17 1.05 2.23 7.19
CA ALA A 17 1.11 1.85 8.59
C ALA A 17 2.53 1.38 9.01
N PRO A 18 2.87 1.46 10.30
CA PRO A 18 4.09 0.86 10.84
C PRO A 18 4.16 -0.66 10.60
N ALA A 19 5.37 -1.21 10.54
CA ALA A 19 5.60 -2.63 10.24
C ALA A 19 4.83 -3.57 11.19
N GLU A 20 4.77 -3.23 12.48
CA GLU A 20 4.08 -4.02 13.50
C GLU A 20 2.58 -4.11 13.24
N ILE A 21 1.99 -3.02 12.72
CA ILE A 21 0.57 -2.98 12.34
C ILE A 21 0.37 -3.75 11.05
N GLN A 22 1.22 -3.52 10.05
CA GLN A 22 1.18 -4.21 8.75
C GLN A 22 1.14 -5.73 8.90
N LEU A 23 1.97 -6.28 9.80
CA LEU A 23 2.04 -7.73 10.07
C LEU A 23 0.86 -8.29 10.87
N GLN A 24 -0.01 -7.45 11.41
CA GLN A 24 -1.23 -7.86 12.12
C GLN A 24 -2.47 -7.87 11.20
N LEU A 25 -2.39 -7.27 10.00
CA LEU A 25 -3.53 -7.16 9.07
C LEU A 25 -3.86 -8.46 8.34
N PHE A 26 -2.97 -9.44 8.41
CA PHE A 26 -3.03 -10.69 7.67
C PHE A 26 -2.84 -11.86 8.64
N PRO A 27 -3.60 -12.95 8.51
CA PRO A 27 -3.38 -14.17 9.27
C PRO A 27 -1.96 -14.72 9.12
N ASP A 28 -1.46 -15.44 10.13
CA ASP A 28 -0.09 -15.99 10.15
C ASP A 28 0.22 -17.02 9.06
N PHE A 29 -0.80 -17.58 8.41
CA PHE A 29 -0.63 -18.53 7.31
C PHE A 29 -0.50 -17.86 5.93
N GLU A 30 -0.69 -16.54 5.84
CA GLU A 30 -0.53 -15.77 4.61
C GLU A 30 0.89 -15.22 4.47
N TRP A 31 1.30 -14.95 3.23
CA TRP A 31 2.52 -14.21 2.94
C TRP A 31 2.25 -12.72 3.17
N LYS A 32 2.25 -12.30 4.44
CA LYS A 32 1.72 -10.99 4.87
C LYS A 32 2.32 -9.79 4.12
N VAL A 33 3.61 -9.87 3.80
CA VAL A 33 4.32 -8.81 3.09
C VAL A 33 3.86 -8.72 1.63
N ASP A 34 3.67 -9.87 0.98
CA ASP A 34 3.10 -9.98 -0.36
C ASP A 34 1.66 -9.47 -0.40
N GLU A 35 0.84 -9.87 0.59
CA GLU A 35 -0.57 -9.48 0.65
C GLU A 35 -0.78 -7.96 0.77
N LEU A 36 0.13 -7.23 1.43
CA LEU A 36 0.12 -5.76 1.43
C LEU A 36 0.19 -5.19 0.00
N ALA A 37 1.10 -5.72 -0.81
CA ALA A 37 1.30 -5.27 -2.18
C ALA A 37 0.17 -5.74 -3.10
N ILE A 38 -0.32 -6.97 -2.91
CA ILE A 38 -1.44 -7.55 -3.67
C ILE A 38 -2.73 -6.74 -3.43
N GLU A 39 -3.09 -6.44 -2.18
CA GLU A 39 -4.27 -5.62 -1.88
C GLU A 39 -4.16 -4.24 -2.52
N PHE A 40 -2.99 -3.59 -2.44
CA PHE A 40 -2.79 -2.30 -3.10
C PHE A 40 -2.93 -2.41 -4.63
N ASP A 41 -2.22 -3.34 -5.28
CA ASP A 41 -2.27 -3.45 -6.74
C ASP A 41 -3.70 -3.73 -7.21
N GLN A 42 -4.39 -4.71 -6.61
CA GLN A 42 -5.76 -5.06 -6.96
C GLN A 42 -6.67 -3.82 -7.00
N TRP A 43 -6.67 -3.02 -5.94
CA TRP A 43 -7.55 -1.85 -5.86
C TRP A 43 -7.01 -0.67 -6.67
N TYR A 44 -5.70 -0.51 -6.79
CA TYR A 44 -5.08 0.48 -7.65
C TYR A 44 -5.44 0.26 -9.13
N GLN A 45 -5.43 -0.99 -9.62
CA GLN A 45 -5.83 -1.32 -10.99
C GLN A 45 -7.29 -0.94 -11.28
N VAL A 46 -8.17 -1.09 -10.29
CA VAL A 46 -9.60 -0.73 -10.40
C VAL A 46 -9.77 0.80 -10.44
N ILE A 47 -9.15 1.52 -9.51
CA ILE A 47 -9.36 2.95 -9.35
C ILE A 47 -8.58 3.80 -10.36
N LYS A 48 -7.39 3.37 -10.81
CA LYS A 48 -6.55 4.17 -11.75
C LYS A 48 -7.22 4.45 -13.09
N ARG A 49 -8.17 3.61 -13.50
CA ARG A 49 -9.00 3.82 -14.71
C ARG A 49 -9.95 5.01 -14.57
N ARG A 50 -10.25 5.45 -13.33
CA ARG A 50 -11.17 6.54 -13.02
C ARG A 50 -10.42 7.87 -12.89
N ARG A 51 -9.74 8.27 -13.98
CA ARG A 51 -8.80 9.40 -14.01
C ARG A 51 -9.33 10.73 -13.46
N THR A 52 -10.63 11.00 -13.60
CA THR A 52 -11.28 12.24 -13.14
C THR A 52 -11.39 12.36 -11.61
N LEU A 53 -11.17 11.28 -10.87
CA LEU A 53 -11.27 11.27 -9.41
C LEU A 53 -10.00 11.79 -8.70
N PHE A 54 -8.88 11.94 -9.41
CA PHE A 54 -7.59 12.27 -8.81
C PHE A 54 -7.02 13.56 -9.36
N THR A 55 -6.47 14.37 -8.45
CA THR A 55 -5.61 15.49 -8.83
C THR A 55 -4.34 14.97 -9.52
N VAL A 56 -3.68 15.83 -10.31
CA VAL A 56 -2.41 15.47 -10.97
C VAL A 56 -1.36 15.03 -9.94
N LYS A 57 -1.31 15.71 -8.79
CA LYS A 57 -0.41 15.38 -7.68
C LYS A 57 -0.70 14.00 -7.10
N ALA A 58 -1.96 13.71 -6.79
CA ALA A 58 -2.35 12.40 -6.24
C ALA A 58 -2.00 11.28 -7.22
N ARG A 59 -2.29 11.47 -8.51
CA ARG A 59 -1.97 10.48 -9.54
C ARG A 59 -0.47 10.18 -9.61
N LYS A 60 0.37 11.21 -9.62
CA LYS A 60 1.83 11.04 -9.66
C LYS A 60 2.36 10.27 -8.46
N LEU A 61 1.86 10.57 -7.26
CA LEU A 61 2.25 9.86 -6.03
C LEU A 61 1.84 8.38 -6.05
N LEU A 62 0.67 8.07 -6.59
CA LEU A 62 0.21 6.68 -6.74
C LEU A 62 1.03 5.92 -7.79
N GLU A 63 1.41 6.57 -8.89
CA GLU A 63 2.31 6.02 -9.91
C GLU A 63 3.70 5.75 -9.33
N ASP A 64 4.23 6.68 -8.51
CA ASP A 64 5.52 6.52 -7.84
C ASP A 64 5.49 5.40 -6.80
N LEU A 65 4.41 5.29 -6.03
CA LEU A 65 4.20 4.19 -5.08
C LEU A 65 4.17 2.83 -5.80
N ASN A 66 3.37 2.72 -6.88
CA ASN A 66 3.31 1.49 -7.66
C ASN A 66 4.68 1.11 -8.23
N LYS A 67 5.38 2.09 -8.81
CA LYS A 67 6.72 1.88 -9.34
C LYS A 67 7.69 1.43 -8.25
N LYS A 68 7.58 1.96 -7.03
CA LYS A 68 8.46 1.56 -5.93
C LYS A 68 8.25 0.10 -5.52
N LEU A 69 7.00 -0.36 -5.52
CA LEU A 69 6.68 -1.77 -5.32
C LEU A 69 7.23 -2.64 -6.45
N ASP A 70 7.11 -2.19 -7.70
CA ASP A 70 7.67 -2.90 -8.87
C ASP A 70 9.21 -3.02 -8.77
N GLU A 71 9.90 -1.97 -8.30
CA GLU A 71 11.38 -1.94 -8.14
C GLU A 71 11.90 -2.99 -7.15
N ILE A 72 11.13 -3.31 -6.09
CA ILE A 72 11.50 -4.33 -5.10
C ILE A 72 10.86 -5.69 -5.38
N SER A 73 10.14 -5.84 -6.50
CA SER A 73 9.53 -7.09 -6.92
C SER A 73 10.50 -7.97 -7.71
N GLY A 74 10.12 -9.23 -7.94
CA GLY A 74 10.85 -10.16 -8.79
C GLY A 74 11.78 -11.12 -8.02
N PRO A 75 12.22 -12.20 -8.67
CA PRO A 75 12.91 -13.31 -8.01
C PRO A 75 14.24 -12.88 -7.35
N ASP A 76 14.97 -11.97 -7.99
CA ASP A 76 16.25 -11.43 -7.46
C ASP A 76 16.07 -10.56 -6.21
N ASN A 77 14.84 -10.12 -5.95
CA ASN A 77 14.48 -9.22 -4.86
C ASN A 77 13.70 -9.92 -3.73
N SER A 78 13.65 -11.26 -3.72
CA SER A 78 12.90 -12.05 -2.73
C SER A 78 13.16 -11.65 -1.27
N ARG A 79 14.37 -11.18 -0.93
CA ARG A 79 14.71 -10.67 0.41
C ARG A 79 13.80 -9.54 0.89
N PHE A 80 13.28 -8.70 -0.01
CA PHE A 80 12.40 -7.58 0.36
C PHE A 80 11.03 -8.04 0.85
N TRP A 81 10.64 -9.28 0.56
CA TRP A 81 9.33 -9.82 0.90
C TRP A 81 9.32 -10.62 2.21
N MET A 82 10.41 -10.54 2.98
CA MET A 82 10.52 -11.12 4.31
C MET A 82 10.04 -10.14 5.39
N GLU A 83 9.42 -10.64 6.46
CA GLU A 83 8.93 -9.80 7.56
C GLU A 83 10.03 -8.99 8.25
N GLU A 84 11.25 -9.54 8.34
CA GLU A 84 12.41 -8.85 8.90
C GLU A 84 12.80 -7.62 8.06
N THR A 85 12.78 -7.78 6.74
CA THR A 85 13.09 -6.70 5.80
C THR A 85 11.98 -5.66 5.78
N LEU A 86 10.71 -6.05 5.91
CA LEU A 86 9.60 -5.11 6.10
C LEU A 86 9.85 -4.19 7.30
N LYS A 87 10.38 -4.71 8.41
CA LYS A 87 10.63 -3.93 9.64
C LYS A 87 11.81 -2.98 9.54
N THR A 88 12.85 -3.36 8.79
CA THR A 88 14.18 -2.72 8.92
C THR A 88 14.69 -2.03 7.66
N ASP A 89 14.21 -2.42 6.48
CA ASP A 89 14.77 -1.93 5.21
C ASP A 89 14.16 -0.59 4.79
N SER A 90 15.04 0.34 4.41
CA SER A 90 14.69 1.67 3.91
C SER A 90 13.75 1.67 2.70
N ALA A 91 13.72 0.59 1.91
CA ALA A 91 12.83 0.49 0.77
C ALA A 91 11.35 0.42 1.19
N TRP A 92 11.05 -0.32 2.27
CA TRP A 92 9.70 -0.36 2.85
C TRP A 92 9.36 0.94 3.56
N GLU A 93 10.33 1.62 4.17
CA GLU A 93 10.07 2.95 4.72
C GLU A 93 9.71 3.97 3.62
N ALA A 94 10.40 3.93 2.48
CA ALA A 94 10.05 4.75 1.32
C ALA A 94 8.63 4.45 0.78
N ILE A 95 8.21 3.18 0.80
CA ILE A 95 6.84 2.78 0.43
C ILE A 95 5.83 3.40 1.41
N ARG A 96 6.08 3.32 2.71
CA ARG A 96 5.21 3.95 3.73
C ARG A 96 5.12 5.45 3.54
N ASP A 97 6.24 6.13 3.28
CA ASP A 97 6.27 7.57 3.00
C ASP A 97 5.46 7.95 1.77
N LEU A 98 5.63 7.22 0.66
CA LEU A 98 4.86 7.45 -0.56
C LEU A 98 3.35 7.23 -0.33
N ALA A 99 2.98 6.19 0.43
CA ALA A 99 1.59 5.94 0.80
C ALA A 99 1.00 7.05 1.68
N ARG A 100 1.75 7.55 2.69
CA ARG A 100 1.37 8.71 3.51
C ARG A 100 1.17 9.97 2.68
N LEU A 101 2.08 10.24 1.75
CA LEU A 101 1.96 11.37 0.82
C LEU A 101 0.74 11.23 -0.09
N ALA A 102 0.47 10.03 -0.60
CA ALA A 102 -0.71 9.74 -1.40
C ALA A 102 -2.01 9.97 -0.60
N LEU A 103 -2.11 9.45 0.63
CA LEU A 103 -3.24 9.70 1.53
C LEU A 103 -3.51 11.20 1.73
N ASN A 104 -2.45 11.97 2.00
CA ASN A 104 -2.54 13.42 2.14
C ASN A 104 -3.01 14.11 0.85
N ALA A 105 -2.49 13.71 -0.31
CA ALA A 105 -2.90 14.26 -1.59
C ALA A 105 -4.34 13.90 -1.98
N MET A 106 -4.87 12.81 -1.42
CA MET A 106 -6.25 12.37 -1.53
C MET A 106 -7.19 13.05 -0.51
N GLY A 107 -6.65 13.81 0.44
CA GLY A 107 -7.42 14.37 1.55
C GLY A 107 -7.97 13.31 2.50
N TRP A 108 -7.31 12.15 2.59
CA TRP A 108 -7.69 11.06 3.47
C TRP A 108 -6.82 11.05 4.73
N PRO A 109 -7.37 10.65 5.88
CA PRO A 109 -6.62 10.61 7.12
C PRO A 109 -5.62 9.45 7.11
N ILE A 110 -4.48 9.69 7.75
CA ILE A 110 -3.45 8.69 8.00
C ILE A 110 -3.79 8.00 9.32
N GLU A 111 -4.45 6.85 9.21
CA GLU A 111 -4.93 6.06 10.34
C GLU A 111 -4.52 4.61 10.10
N ASN A 112 -4.36 3.85 11.18
CA ASN A 112 -4.19 2.41 11.06
C ASN A 112 -5.48 1.80 10.48
N PRO A 113 -5.38 0.93 9.46
CA PRO A 113 -6.54 0.23 8.95
C PRO A 113 -7.15 -0.68 10.02
N MET A 114 -8.48 -0.86 9.97
CA MET A 114 -9.14 -1.87 10.80
C MET A 114 -8.70 -3.27 10.36
N LEU A 115 -8.55 -4.18 11.33
CA LEU A 115 -8.12 -5.57 11.10
C LEU A 115 -9.13 -6.37 10.26
N GLU A 116 -10.42 -6.05 10.38
CA GLU A 116 -11.48 -6.72 9.63
C GLU A 116 -11.61 -6.13 8.21
N ARG A 117 -11.40 -6.98 7.19
CA ARG A 117 -11.69 -6.67 5.79
C ARG A 117 -13.19 -6.84 5.53
N SER A 118 -14.02 -5.89 5.98
CA SER A 118 -15.47 -5.91 5.75
C SER A 118 -15.84 -5.96 4.26
#